data_AF-A0A2J7Q1F2-F1
#
_entry.id   AF-A0A2J7Q1F2-F1
#
_cell.length_a   1.000
_cell.length_b   1.000
_cell.length_c   1.000
_cell.angle_alpha   90.00
_cell.angle_beta   90.00
_cell.angle_gamma   90.00
#
_symmetry.space_group_name_H-M   'P 1'
#
loop_
_entity.id
_entity.type
_entity.pdbx_description
1 polymer ?
#
loop_
_entity_poly.entity_id
_entity_poly.type
_entity_poly.pdbx_seq_one_letter_code
_entity_poly.pdbx_strand_id
1 'polypeptide(L)'
;IKFICRGHQNDVENIPLFLVVAFFYILTEPSQFLAVNLFRAYTVARILHTFVYTIVVLPQPSRGLAWGVGYVITIYMALQVIISFL
;
A
#
# COMPACT_ATOMS: atom_id res chain seq x y z
N ILE A 1 -11.84 -18.15 12.58
CA ILE A 1 -10.38 -18.29 12.28
C ILE A 1 -10.05 -17.93 10.83
N LYS A 2 -10.72 -18.49 9.81
CA LYS A 2 -10.43 -18.23 8.36
C LYS A 2 -10.30 -16.75 7.96
N PHE A 3 -11.07 -15.83 8.53
CA PHE A 3 -11.01 -14.40 8.19
C PHE A 3 -9.69 -13.74 8.61
N ILE A 4 -9.13 -14.11 9.76
CA ILE A 4 -7.88 -13.53 10.27
C ILE A 4 -6.70 -13.96 9.37
N CYS A 5 -6.67 -15.23 8.94
CA CYS A 5 -5.63 -15.74 8.04
C CYS A 5 -5.69 -15.08 6.66
N ARG A 6 -6.89 -14.78 6.13
CA ARG A 6 -7.05 -14.10 4.82
C ARG A 6 -6.64 -12.63 4.87
N GLY A 7 -6.92 -11.95 5.98
CA GLY A 7 -6.40 -10.60 6.24
C GLY A 7 -4.88 -10.59 6.31
N HIS A 8 -4.29 -11.50 7.10
CA HIS A 8 -2.85 -11.66 7.19
C HIS A 8 -2.20 -12.00 5.84
N GLN A 9 -2.81 -12.89 5.05
CA GLN A 9 -2.27 -13.27 3.76
C GLN A 9 -2.25 -12.09 2.77
N ASN A 10 -3.32 -11.29 2.73
CA ASN A 10 -3.34 -10.05 1.96
C ASN A 10 -2.25 -9.08 2.43
N ASP A 11 -1.97 -9.01 3.73
CA ASP A 11 -0.92 -8.15 4.26
C ASP A 11 0.48 -8.65 3.91
N VAL A 12 0.68 -9.97 3.94
CA VAL A 12 1.92 -10.63 3.50
C VAL A 12 2.16 -10.47 1.99
N GLU A 13 1.14 -10.36 1.16
CA GLU A 13 1.32 -10.17 -0.28
C GLU A 13 1.62 -8.69 -0.65
N ASN A 14 0.95 -7.72 -0.01
CA ASN A 14 1.06 -6.31 -0.40
C ASN A 14 2.25 -5.57 0.24
N ILE A 15 2.62 -5.90 1.48
CA ILE A 15 3.67 -5.16 2.21
C ILE A 15 5.06 -5.40 1.59
N PRO A 16 5.49 -6.65 1.29
CA PRO A 16 6.79 -6.88 0.65
C PRO A 16 6.89 -6.22 -0.72
N LEU A 17 5.80 -6.25 -1.50
CA LEU A 17 5.75 -5.60 -2.81
C LEU A 17 5.95 -4.08 -2.69
N PHE A 18 5.28 -3.45 -1.72
CA PHE A 18 5.50 -2.03 -1.42
C PHE A 18 6.93 -1.76 -0.96
N LEU A 19 7.51 -2.58 -0.09
CA LEU A 19 8.88 -2.39 0.40
C LEU A 19 9.92 -2.45 -0.73
N VAL A 20 9.76 -3.37 -1.67
CA VAL A 20 10.65 -3.47 -2.84
C VAL A 20 10.54 -2.22 -3.71
N VAL A 21 9.32 -1.80 -4.05
CA VAL A 21 9.10 -0.58 -4.86
C VAL A 21 9.59 0.67 -4.14
N ALA A 22 9.32 0.79 -2.85
CA ALA A 22 9.77 1.87 -1.99
C ALA A 22 11.30 1.99 -1.96
N PHE A 23 11.98 0.85 -1.85
CA PHE A 23 13.44 0.81 -1.87
C PHE A 23 13.99 1.38 -3.18
N PHE A 24 13.46 0.93 -4.33
CA PHE A 24 13.86 1.48 -5.62
C PHE A 24 13.48 2.96 -5.79
N TYR A 25 12.32 3.38 -5.27
CA TYR A 25 11.89 4.78 -5.32
C TYR A 25 12.80 5.71 -4.52
N ILE A 26 13.42 5.25 -3.43
CA ILE A 26 14.40 6.07 -2.70
C ILE A 26 15.69 6.24 -3.50
N LEU A 27 16.08 5.23 -4.30
CA LEU A 27 17.28 5.27 -5.13
C LEU A 27 17.18 6.28 -6.28
N THR A 28 15.98 6.70 -6.68
CA THR A 28 15.78 7.71 -7.74
C THR A 28 15.88 9.15 -7.23
N GLU A 29 16.37 9.37 -6.00
CA GLU A 29 16.50 10.68 -5.34
C GLU A 29 15.24 11.57 -5.47
N PRO A 30 14.04 11.06 -5.12
CA PRO A 30 12.82 11.84 -5.24
C PRO A 30 12.79 12.96 -4.21
N SER A 31 11.92 13.96 -4.42
CA SER A 31 11.73 15.00 -3.42
C SER A 31 11.33 14.39 -2.07
N GLN A 32 12.05 14.76 -1.01
CA GLN A 32 11.86 14.21 0.34
C GLN A 32 10.43 14.39 0.85
N PHE A 33 9.80 15.51 0.51
CA PHE A 33 8.41 15.80 0.88
C PHE A 33 7.42 14.81 0.26
N LEU A 34 7.55 14.51 -1.04
CA LEU A 34 6.67 13.55 -1.71
C LEU A 34 6.88 12.14 -1.18
N ALA A 35 8.14 11.71 -1.02
CA ALA A 35 8.47 10.38 -0.51
C ALA A 35 7.85 10.13 0.87
N VAL A 36 8.05 11.06 1.82
CA VAL A 36 7.49 10.94 3.17
C VAL A 36 5.97 10.90 3.16
N ASN A 37 5.32 11.71 2.35
CA ASN A 37 3.85 11.72 2.26
C ASN A 37 3.30 10.44 1.65
N LEU A 38 3.97 9.86 0.64
CA LEU A 38 3.58 8.57 0.04
C LEU A 38 3.72 7.43 1.04
N PHE A 39 4.82 7.39 1.81
CA PHE A 39 5.01 6.42 2.88
C PHE A 39 3.90 6.51 3.94
N ARG A 40 3.62 7.73 4.42
CA ARG A 40 2.55 7.98 5.40
C ARG A 40 1.17 7.59 4.85
N ALA A 41 0.86 7.98 3.63
CA ALA A 41 -0.42 7.67 2.99
C ALA A 41 -0.61 6.15 2.84
N TYR A 42 0.43 5.41 2.45
CA TYR A 42 0.39 3.96 2.39
C TYR A 42 0.14 3.36 3.76
N THR A 43 0.91 3.74 4.80
CA THR A 43 0.73 3.20 6.15
C THR A 43 -0.69 3.47 6.68
N VAL A 44 -1.21 4.68 6.49
CA VAL A 44 -2.59 5.02 6.90
C VAL A 44 -3.62 4.18 6.13
N ALA A 45 -3.44 4.00 4.82
CA ALA A 45 -4.33 3.16 4.01
C ALA A 45 -4.34 1.71 4.51
N ARG A 46 -3.20 1.16 4.93
CA ARG A 46 -3.10 -0.20 5.47
C ARG A 46 -3.76 -0.31 6.85
N ILE A 47 -3.55 0.67 7.73
CA ILE A 47 -4.22 0.71 9.04
C ILE A 47 -5.74 0.78 8.85
N LEU A 48 -6.21 1.64 7.95
CA LEU A 48 -7.64 1.76 7.62
C LEU A 48 -8.18 0.46 7.01
N HIS A 49 -7.43 -0.18 6.12
CA HIS A 49 -7.83 -1.47 5.54
C HIS A 49 -8.01 -2.53 6.63
N THR A 50 -7.04 -2.68 7.54
CA THR A 50 -7.13 -3.65 8.64
C THR A 50 -8.27 -3.29 9.59
N PHE A 51 -8.48 -2.02 9.91
CA PHE A 51 -9.57 -1.55 10.77
C PHE A 51 -10.96 -1.84 10.17
N VAL A 52 -11.17 -1.48 8.90
CA VAL A 52 -12.43 -1.75 8.17
C VAL A 52 -12.66 -3.26 8.02
N TYR A 53 -11.60 -4.03 7.83
CA TYR A 53 -11.67 -5.48 7.65
C TYR A 53 -11.97 -6.25 8.95
N THR A 54 -11.31 -5.91 10.06
CA THR A 54 -11.39 -6.68 11.32
C THR A 54 -12.38 -6.13 12.33
N ILE A 55 -12.58 -4.81 12.42
CA ILE A 55 -13.33 -4.21 13.52
C ILE A 55 -14.76 -3.86 13.11
N VAL A 56 -14.96 -3.22 11.96
CA VAL A 56 -16.29 -2.69 11.56
C VAL A 56 -17.04 -3.65 10.63
N VAL A 57 -16.40 -4.71 10.13
CA VAL A 57 -16.97 -5.73 9.23
C VAL A 57 -17.95 -5.13 8.21
N LEU A 58 -17.51 -4.11 7.46
CA LEU A 58 -18.38 -3.52 6.46
C LEU A 58 -18.65 -4.52 5.31
N PRO A 59 -19.88 -4.53 4.77
CA PRO A 59 -20.17 -5.19 3.50
C PRO A 59 -19.37 -4.54 2.36
N GLN A 60 -19.11 -5.32 1.30
CA GLN A 60 -18.51 -4.82 0.05
C GLN A 60 -19.35 -3.61 -0.42
N PRO A 61 -18.76 -2.42 -0.67
CA PRO A 61 -17.57 -2.17 -1.50
C PRO A 61 -16.36 -1.54 -0.80
N SER A 62 -16.45 -1.26 0.51
CA SER A 62 -15.40 -0.58 1.28
C SER A 62 -14.05 -1.31 1.27
N ARG A 63 -14.08 -2.65 1.16
CA ARG A 63 -12.90 -3.52 1.04
C ARG A 63 -12.07 -3.23 -0.22
N GLY A 64 -12.75 -3.03 -1.36
CA GLY A 64 -12.08 -2.77 -2.63
C GLY A 64 -11.45 -1.37 -2.68
N LEU A 65 -12.13 -0.38 -2.08
CA LEU A 65 -11.62 0.99 -1.99
C LEU A 65 -10.37 1.07 -1.11
N ALA A 66 -10.38 0.45 0.07
CA ALA A 66 -9.23 0.46 0.98
C ALA A 66 -8.00 -0.27 0.40
N TRP A 67 -8.21 -1.39 -0.29
CA TRP A 67 -7.13 -2.08 -1.02
C TRP A 67 -6.63 -1.24 -2.21
N GLY A 68 -7.55 -0.64 -2.97
CA GLY A 68 -7.25 0.15 -4.15
C GLY A 68 -6.34 1.34 -3.87
N VAL A 69 -6.54 2.05 -2.75
CA VAL A 69 -5.67 3.19 -2.38
C VAL A 69 -4.21 2.75 -2.19
N GLY A 70 -3.97 1.65 -1.47
CA GLY A 70 -2.61 1.13 -1.28
C GLY A 70 -1.98 0.66 -2.60
N TYR A 71 -2.79 0.06 -3.48
CA TYR A 71 -2.34 -0.39 -4.79
C TYR A 71 -1.99 0.79 -5.73
N VAL A 72 -2.82 1.84 -5.75
CA VAL A 72 -2.58 3.05 -6.54
C VAL A 72 -1.28 3.74 -6.14
N ILE A 73 -1.01 3.88 -4.84
CA ILE A 73 0.25 4.45 -4.34
C ILE A 73 1.45 3.61 -4.81
N THR A 74 1.32 2.28 -4.74
CA THR A 74 2.40 1.37 -5.12
C THR A 74 2.66 1.41 -6.63
N ILE A 75 1.60 1.46 -7.45
CA ILE A 75 1.71 1.63 -8.91
C ILE A 75 2.35 2.97 -9.25
N TYR A 76 1.94 4.06 -8.58
CA TYR A 76 2.52 5.38 -8.81
C TYR A 76 4.04 5.38 -8.57
N MET A 77 4.49 4.85 -7.44
CA MET A 77 5.92 4.75 -7.15
C MET A 77 6.65 3.85 -8.15
N ALA A 78 6.05 2.71 -8.53
CA ALA A 78 6.65 1.80 -9.51
C ALA A 78 6.81 2.47 -10.89
N LEU A 79 5.81 3.24 -11.35
CA LEU A 79 5.89 4.00 -12.60
C LEU A 79 6.98 5.07 -12.54
N GLN A 80 7.09 5.79 -11.42
CA GLN A 80 8.16 6.78 -11.24
C GLN A 80 9.54 6.13 -11.30
N VAL A 81 9.73 4.98 -10.63
CA VAL A 81 10.96 4.20 -10.72
C VAL A 81 11.27 3.84 -12.17
N ILE A 82 10.31 3.26 -12.90
CA ILE A 82 10.52 2.87 -14.31
C ILE A 82 10.92 4.08 -15.17
N ILE A 83 10.27 5.23 -15.00
CA ILE A 83 10.56 6.45 -15.77
C ILE A 83 11.96 7.00 -15.43
N SER A 84 12.38 6.96 -14.17
CA SER A 84 13.70 7.45 -13.76
C SER A 84 14.85 6.58 -14.26
N PHE A 85 14.62 5.29 -14.48
CA PHE A 85 15.64 4.34 -14.97
C PHE A 85 15.60 4.10 -16.49
N LEU A 86 14.61 4.67 -17.19
CA LEU A 86 14.52 4.64 -18.66
C LEU A 86 15.30 5.82 -19.27
#